data_AF-A0A2J6WGU4-F1
#
_entry.id   AF-A0A2J6WGU4-F1
#
_cell.length_a   1.000
_cell.length_b   1.000
_cell.length_c   1.000
_cell.angle_alpha   90.00
_cell.angle_beta   90.00
_cell.angle_gamma   90.00
#
_symmetry.space_group_name_H-M   'P 1'
#
loop_
_entity.id
_entity.type
_entity.pdbx_description
1 polymer ?
#
loop_
_entity_poly.entity_id
_entity_poly.type
_entity_poly.pdbx_seq_one_letter_code
_entity_poly.pdbx_strand_id
1 'polypeptide(L)' 'MPVKYDEIFISTMREINICKDYINAYEKEIKKLEKKLGISSCQITQEMLKDKKIKKLYEKTLALQREKERLKGLEELLK' A
#
# COMPACT_ATOMS: atom_id res chain seq x y z
N MET A 1 24.66 0.53 -27.05
CA MET A 1 23.78 -0.48 -26.42
C MET A 1 22.59 0.20 -25.72
N PRO A 2 21.60 0.70 -26.47
CA PRO A 2 20.43 1.39 -25.90
C PRO A 2 19.40 0.43 -25.26
N VAL A 3 19.35 -0.83 -25.71
CA VAL A 3 18.32 -1.82 -25.34
C VAL A 3 18.23 -2.11 -23.83
N LYS A 4 19.35 -2.06 -23.10
CA LYS A 4 19.36 -2.33 -21.65
C LYS A 4 18.63 -1.26 -20.84
N TYR A 5 18.64 -0.01 -21.28
CA TYR A 5 17.93 1.07 -20.59
C TYR A 5 16.42 0.96 -20.80
N ASP A 6 15.99 0.56 -22.00
CA ASP A 6 14.58 0.33 -22.31
C ASP A 6 13.99 -0.83 -21.50
N GLU A 7 14.72 -1.95 -21.38
CA GLU A 7 14.27 -3.10 -20.57
C GLU A 7 14.15 -2.77 -19.08
N ILE A 8 15.10 -2.00 -18.53
CA ILE A 8 15.05 -1.55 -17.14
C ILE A 8 13.87 -0.60 -16.95
N PHE A 9 13.69 0.37 -17.84
CA PHE A 9 12.57 1.31 -17.78
C PHE A 9 11.21 0.60 -17.83
N ILE A 10 11.04 -0.36 -18.75
CA ILE A 10 9.83 -1.16 -18.89
C ILE A 10 9.59 -2.02 -17.63
N SER A 11 10.65 -2.62 -17.06
CA SER A 11 10.55 -3.42 -15.83
C SER A 11 10.11 -2.56 -14.65
N THR A 12 10.77 -1.42 -14.41
CA THR A 12 10.45 -0.50 -13.31
C THR A 12 9.04 0.07 -13.46
N MET A 13 8.62 0.40 -14.68
CA MET A 13 7.26 0.91 -14.94
C MET A 13 6.18 -0.17 -14.70
N ARG A 14 6.49 -1.43 -15.01
CA ARG A 14 5.63 -2.58 -14.68
C ARG A 14 5.54 -2.81 -13.17
N GLU A 15 6.65 -2.68 -12.45
CA GLU A 15 6.69 -2.76 -10.99
C GLU A 15 5.88 -1.65 -10.32
N ILE A 16 5.95 -0.42 -10.82
CA ILE A 16 5.13 0.71 -10.36
C ILE A 16 3.64 0.40 -10.50
N ASN A 17 3.23 -0.14 -11.65
CA ASN A 17 1.83 -0.51 -11.88
C ASN A 17 1.37 -1.62 -10.92
N ILE A 18 2.21 -2.64 -10.70
CA ILE A 18 1.94 -3.69 -9.72
C ILE A 18 1.81 -3.11 -8.31
N CYS A 19 2.69 -2.20 -7.89
CA CYS A 19 2.57 -1.51 -6.60
C CYS A 19 1.28 -0.68 -6.51
N LYS A 20 0.89 0.03 -7.58
CA LYS A 20 -0.39 0.77 -7.64
C LYS A 20 -1.60 -0.15 -7.48
N ASP A 21 -1.58 -1.32 -8.12
CA ASP A 21 -2.64 -2.32 -7.98
C ASP A 21 -2.72 -2.88 -6.56
N TYR A 22 -1.58 -3.17 -5.93
CA TYR A 22 -1.55 -3.60 -4.52
C TYR A 22 -2.08 -2.52 -3.58
N ILE A 23 -1.67 -1.26 -3.76
CA ILE A 23 -2.18 -0.12 -2.97
C ILE A 23 -3.70 -0.04 -3.11
N ASN A 24 -4.23 -0.12 -4.32
CA ASN A 24 -5.68 -0.11 -4.57
C ASN A 24 -6.40 -1.28 -3.90
N ALA A 25 -5.81 -2.48 -3.92
CA ALA A 25 -6.37 -3.66 -3.25
C ALA A 25 -6.43 -3.45 -1.74
N TYR A 26 -5.33 -2.98 -1.13
CA TYR A 26 -5.27 -2.67 0.29
C TYR A 26 -6.26 -1.56 0.67
N GLU A 27 -6.40 -0.49 -0.10
CA GLU A 27 -7.39 0.58 0.17
C GLU A 27 -8.83 0.05 0.14
N LYS A 28 -9.17 -0.81 -0.82
CA LYS A 28 -10.50 -1.44 -0.89
C LYS A 28 -10.75 -2.33 0.32
N GLU A 29 -9.75 -3.10 0.75
CA GLU A 29 -9.88 -3.96 1.93
C GLU A 29 -9.99 -3.15 3.22
N ILE A 30 -9.20 -2.09 3.37
CA ILE A 30 -9.27 -1.17 4.51
C ILE A 30 -10.66 -0.54 4.56
N LYS A 31 -11.16 0.04 3.46
CA LYS A 31 -12.53 0.60 3.42
C LYS A 31 -13.62 -0.43 3.76
N LYS A 32 -13.46 -1.68 3.32
CA LYS A 32 -14.39 -2.76 3.69
C LYS A 32 -14.33 -3.07 5.18
N LEU A 33 -13.14 -3.09 5.77
CA LEU A 33 -12.95 -3.34 7.20
C LEU A 33 -13.42 -2.16 8.05
N GLU A 34 -13.16 -0.92 7.63
CA GLU A 34 -13.68 0.30 8.27
C GLU A 34 -15.21 0.30 8.29
N LYS A 35 -15.86 -0.01 7.15
CA LYS A 35 -17.33 -0.14 7.09
C LYS A 35 -17.87 -1.27 7.97
N LYS A 36 -17.16 -2.39 8.07
CA LYS A 36 -17.58 -3.53 8.91
C LYS A 36 -17.42 -3.24 10.40
N LEU A 37 -16.41 -2.47 10.77
CA LEU A 37 -16.09 -2.18 12.17
C LEU A 37 -16.71 -0.86 12.64
N GLY A 38 -17.16 0.01 11.72
CA GLY A 38 -17.67 1.34 12.02
C GLY A 38 -16.60 2.31 12.53
N ILE A 39 -15.32 1.99 12.32
CA ILE A 39 -14.17 2.72 12.86
C ILE A 39 -13.26 3.11 11.70
N SER A 40 -12.81 4.36 11.67
CA SER A 40 -11.80 4.78 10.69
C SER A 40 -10.41 4.32 11.12
N SER A 41 -9.58 3.90 10.16
CA SER A 41 -8.19 3.53 10.42
C SER A 41 -7.37 4.66 11.06
N CYS A 42 -7.75 5.92 10.82
CA CYS A 42 -7.11 7.09 11.42
C CYS A 42 -7.50 7.32 12.89
N GLN A 43 -8.55 6.67 13.38
CA GLN A 43 -9.07 6.80 14.75
C GLN A 43 -8.67 5.62 15.65
N ILE A 44 -7.85 4.69 15.15
CA ILE A 44 -7.39 3.54 15.95
C ILE A 44 -6.49 4.05 17.08
N THR A 45 -6.97 3.98 18.32
CA THR A 45 -6.16 4.22 19.52
C THR A 45 -5.51 2.92 20.00
N GLN A 46 -4.44 3.04 20.80
CA GLN A 46 -3.72 1.88 21.36
C GLN A 46 -4.61 0.97 22.21
N GLU A 47 -5.69 1.49 22.79
CA GLU A 47 -6.65 0.69 23.55
C GLU A 47 -7.51 -0.20 22.65
N MET A 48 -7.83 0.25 21.43
CA MET A 48 -8.60 -0.50 20.43
C MET A 48 -7.78 -1.60 19.75
N LEU A 49 -6.45 -1.52 19.81
CA LEU A 49 -5.53 -2.56 19.34
C LEU A 49 -5.61 -3.87 20.14
N LYS A 50 -6.32 -3.87 21.28
CA LYS A 50 -6.68 -5.10 22.01
C LYS A 50 -7.60 -6.00 21.19
N ASP A 51 -8.42 -5.43 20.31
CA ASP A 51 -9.29 -6.19 19.42
C ASP A 51 -8.53 -6.75 18.22
N LYS A 52 -8.55 -8.07 18.06
CA LYS A 52 -7.85 -8.80 16.98
C LYS A 52 -8.27 -8.33 15.58
N LYS A 53 -9.50 -7.83 15.42
CA LYS A 53 -10.01 -7.28 14.15
C LYS A 53 -9.48 -5.88 13.85
N ILE A 54 -9.38 -5.03 14.86
CA ILE A 54 -8.85 -3.66 14.75
C ILE A 54 -7.33 -3.71 14.54
N LYS A 55 -6.64 -4.62 15.24
CA LYS A 55 -5.22 -4.90 15.00
C LYS A 55 -4.96 -5.28 13.54
N LYS A 56 -5.80 -6.15 12.94
CA LYS A 56 -5.70 -6.48 11.50
C LYS A 56 -5.93 -5.27 10.59
N LEU A 57 -6.89 -4.40 10.92
CA LEU A 57 -7.12 -3.15 10.18
C LEU A 57 -5.85 -2.27 10.23
N TYR A 58 -5.27 -2.10 11.41
CA TYR A 58 -4.05 -1.32 11.64
C TYR A 58 -2.82 -1.89 10.92
N GLU A 59 -2.64 -3.21 10.97
CA GLU A 59 -1.55 -3.89 10.24
C GLU A 59 -1.69 -3.71 8.73
N LYS A 60 -2.92 -3.77 8.19
CA LYS A 60 -3.17 -3.51 6.77
C LYS A 60 -2.92 -2.05 6.39
N THR A 61 -3.25 -1.10 7.25
CA THR A 61 -2.96 0.33 6.99
C THR A 61 -1.46 0.61 7.02
N LEU A 62 -0.72 -0.06 7.91
CA LEU A 62 0.75 -0.01 7.91
C LEU A 62 1.34 -0.62 6.64
N ALA A 63 0.82 -1.76 6.20
CA ALA A 63 1.24 -2.39 4.95
C ALA A 63 0.98 -1.49 3.73
N LEU A 64 -0.19 -0.83 3.68
CA LEU A 64 -0.51 0.17 2.66
C LEU A 64 0.52 1.30 2.64
N GLN A 65 0.88 1.83 3.82
CA GLN A 65 1.81 2.95 3.93
C GLN A 65 3.21 2.56 3.45
N ARG A 66 3.67 1.34 3.78
CA ARG A 66 4.94 0.79 3.26
C ARG A 66 4.92 0.65 1.74
N GLU A 67 3.83 0.16 1.16
CA GLU A 67 3.71 0.06 -0.30
C GLU A 67 3.67 1.44 -0.98
N LYS A 68 3.07 2.46 -0.34
CA LYS A 68 3.13 3.85 -0.83
C LYS A 68 4.55 4.42 -0.79
N GLU A 69 5.31 4.15 0.26
CA GLU A 69 6.73 4.54 0.34
C GLU A 69 7.57 3.83 -0.72
N ARG A 70 7.33 2.53 -0.92
CA ARG A 70 7.99 1.75 -1.98
C ARG A 70 7.68 2.27 -3.38
N LEU A 71 6.41 2.62 -3.64
CA LEU A 71 6.00 3.24 -4.90
C LEU A 71 6.74 4.56 -5.13
N LYS A 72 6.85 5.41 -4.09
CA LYS A 72 7.56 6.67 -4.16
C LYS A 72 9.05 6.47 -4.50
N GLY A 73 9.69 5.47 -3.90
CA GLY A 73 11.08 5.10 -4.24
C GLY A 73 11.24 4.64 -5.69
N LEU A 74 10.30 3.84 -6.22
CA LEU A 74 10.30 3.43 -7.63
C LEU A 74 10.07 4.61 -8.58
N GLU A 75 9.19 5.56 -8.23
CA GLU A 75 8.94 6.78 -9.01
C GLU A 75 10.15 7.74 -8.98
N GLU A 76 10.91 7.80 -7.88
CA GLU A 76 12.16 8.55 -7.80
C GLU A 76 13.29 7.93 -8.63
N LEU A 77 13.33 6.60 -8.78
CA LEU A 77 14.31 5.90 -9.64
C LEU A 77 14.08 6.12 -11.14
N LEU A 78 12.88 6.54 -11.54
CA LEU A 78 12.53 6.86 -12.93
C LEU A 78 12.70 8.34 -13.29
N LYS A 79 13.13 9.17 -12.34
CA LYS A 79 13.35 10.62 -12.51
C LYS A 79 14.77 10.92 -12.98
#